data_AF-A0AAW1JW35-F1
#
_entry.id   AF-A0AAW1JW35-F1
#
_cell.length_a   1.000
_cell.length_b   1.000
_cell.length_c   1.000
_cell.angle_alpha   90.00
_cell.angle_beta   90.00
_cell.angle_gamma   90.00
#
_symmetry.space_group_name_H-M   'P 1'
#
loop_
_entity.id
_entity.type
_entity.pdbx_description
1 polymer ?
#
loop_
_entity_poly.entity_id
_entity_poly.type
_entity_poly.pdbx_seq_one_letter_code
_entity_poly.pdbx_strand_id
1 'polypeptide(L)'
;MTAVKEALGLNVTWGAQSGAVFNTLRTDFMKNVTAVTQDVLDNTDIKVAVYNGQLDLIVGTPGIVIWLDNLEWKGRAEWAKASRPAIAVNGINEGYEKIVGNLAMFWVNRAGHMVPAHNPAAMDHILRWLTNDYDGTVRRR
;
A
#
# COMPACT_ATOMS: atom_id res chain seq x y z
N MET A 1 -8.69 -22.71 20.63
CA MET A 1 -9.18 -22.22 19.32
C MET A 1 -10.71 -22.22 19.19
N THR A 2 -11.45 -22.98 20.01
CA THR A 2 -12.91 -23.11 19.94
C THR A 2 -13.65 -21.83 20.36
N ALA A 3 -13.23 -21.21 21.47
CA ALA A 3 -13.88 -19.98 21.97
C ALA A 3 -13.86 -18.80 20.98
N VAL A 4 -12.79 -18.64 20.19
CA VAL A 4 -12.71 -17.58 19.17
C VAL A 4 -13.66 -17.86 18.00
N LYS A 5 -13.77 -19.12 17.56
CA LYS A 5 -14.71 -19.50 16.50
C LYS A 5 -16.16 -19.32 16.93
N GLU A 6 -16.48 -19.72 18.16
CA GLU A 6 -17.80 -19.54 18.77
C GLU A 6 -18.16 -18.06 18.90
N ALA A 7 -17.24 -17.24 19.43
CA ALA A 7 -17.45 -15.80 19.58
C ALA A 7 -17.67 -15.08 18.23
N LEU A 8 -17.02 -15.56 17.16
CA LEU A 8 -17.18 -15.03 15.80
C LEU A 8 -18.34 -15.69 15.01
N GLY A 9 -19.04 -16.68 15.57
CA GLY A 9 -20.13 -17.40 14.90
C GLY A 9 -19.68 -18.23 13.69
N LEU A 10 -18.43 -18.71 13.68
CA LEU A 10 -17.83 -19.37 12.53
C LEU A 10 -17.91 -20.90 12.63
N ASN A 11 -18.55 -21.52 11.64
CA ASN A 11 -18.53 -22.97 11.43
C ASN A 11 -17.62 -23.38 10.27
N VAL A 12 -16.42 -22.80 10.20
CA VAL A 12 -15.42 -23.08 9.15
C VAL A 12 -14.06 -23.38 9.75
N THR A 13 -13.20 -24.07 8.98
CA THR A 13 -11.80 -24.27 9.33
C THR A 13 -10.96 -23.15 8.73
N TRP A 14 -10.27 -22.41 9.59
CA TRP A 14 -9.35 -21.36 9.16
C TRP A 14 -8.07 -21.97 8.60
N GLY A 15 -7.53 -21.36 7.54
CA GLY A 15 -6.21 -21.64 6.99
C GLY A 15 -5.55 -20.35 6.52
N ALA A 16 -4.22 -20.33 6.46
CA ALA A 16 -3.46 -19.12 6.11
C ALA A 16 -3.59 -18.73 4.64
N GLN A 17 -3.57 -19.70 3.72
CA GLN A 17 -3.76 -19.52 2.27
C GLN A 17 -4.51 -20.73 1.69
N SER A 18 -5.12 -20.56 0.52
CA SER A 18 -5.81 -21.64 -0.21
C SER A 18 -5.16 -21.92 -1.55
N GLY A 19 -4.54 -23.09 -1.68
CA GLY A 19 -3.93 -23.54 -2.94
C GLY A 19 -4.95 -23.71 -4.07
N ALA A 20 -6.19 -24.10 -3.75
CA ALA A 20 -7.26 -24.18 -4.74
C ALA A 20 -7.56 -22.81 -5.35
N VAL A 21 -7.72 -21.77 -4.52
CA VAL A 21 -7.97 -20.40 -5.00
C VAL A 21 -6.79 -19.88 -5.81
N PHE A 22 -5.55 -20.08 -5.32
CA PHE A 22 -4.33 -19.71 -6.03
C PHE A 22 -4.28 -20.34 -7.43
N ASN A 23 -4.55 -21.65 -7.53
CA ASN A 23 -4.53 -22.37 -8.80
C ASN A 23 -5.65 -21.95 -9.76
N THR A 24 -6.84 -21.64 -9.24
CA THR A 24 -7.96 -21.15 -10.05
C THR A 24 -7.66 -19.79 -10.68
N LEU A 25 -6.98 -18.89 -9.96
CA LEU A 25 -6.66 -17.54 -10.43
C LEU A 25 -5.30 -17.42 -11.15
N ARG A 26 -4.59 -18.53 -11.37
CA ARG A 26 -3.22 -18.52 -11.93
C ARG A 26 -3.07 -17.76 -13.25
N THR A 27 -4.11 -17.74 -14.08
CA THR A 27 -4.08 -17.06 -15.40
C THR A 27 -4.22 -15.55 -15.29
N ASP A 28 -4.59 -15.05 -14.12
CA ASP A 28 -4.72 -13.62 -13.86
C ASP A 28 -3.38 -12.97 -13.48
N PHE A 29 -2.43 -13.76 -12.99
CA PHE A 29 -1.15 -13.31 -12.43
C PHE A 29 -0.35 -12.37 -13.34
N MET A 30 -0.42 -12.59 -14.65
CA MET A 30 0.35 -11.82 -15.64
C MET A 30 -0.46 -10.72 -16.33
N LYS A 31 -1.72 -10.50 -15.95
CA LYS A 31 -2.52 -9.40 -16.50
C LYS A 31 -2.17 -8.11 -15.77
N ASN A 32 -1.85 -7.07 -16.53
CA ASN A 32 -1.56 -5.77 -15.93
C ASN A 32 -2.86 -5.08 -15.49
N VAL A 33 -2.76 -4.24 -14.46
CA VAL A 33 -3.84 -3.38 -13.96
C VAL A 33 -3.48 -1.88 -14.07
N THR A 34 -2.42 -1.57 -14.82
CA THR A 34 -1.88 -0.21 -14.97
C THR A 34 -2.95 0.77 -15.47
N ALA A 35 -3.72 0.36 -16.49
CA ALA A 35 -4.78 1.18 -17.05
C ALA A 35 -5.88 1.51 -16.03
N VAL A 36 -6.19 0.59 -15.11
CA VAL A 36 -7.18 0.83 -14.04
C VAL A 36 -6.65 1.88 -13.07
N THR A 37 -5.37 1.79 -12.68
CA THR A 37 -4.74 2.81 -11.82
C THR A 37 -4.73 4.19 -12.50
N GLN A 38 -4.40 4.25 -13.79
CA GLN A 38 -4.42 5.50 -14.56
C GLN A 38 -5.84 6.09 -14.62
N ASP A 39 -6.85 5.27 -14.89
CA ASP A 39 -8.25 5.69 -14.93
C ASP A 39 -8.72 6.26 -13.58
N VAL A 40 -8.38 5.61 -12.47
CA VAL A 40 -8.68 6.11 -11.12
C VAL A 40 -8.02 7.47 -10.88
N LEU A 41 -6.75 7.63 -11.28
CA LEU A 41 -6.01 8.88 -11.09
C LEU A 41 -6.56 10.03 -11.95
N ASP A 42 -6.96 9.75 -13.18
CA ASP A 42 -7.41 10.77 -14.13
C ASP A 42 -8.86 11.17 -13.90
N ASN A 43 -9.73 10.20 -13.63
CA ASN A 43 -11.19 10.36 -13.67
C ASN A 43 -11.87 10.36 -12.29
N THR A 44 -11.10 10.28 -11.19
CA THR A 44 -11.66 10.33 -9.83
C THR A 44 -10.84 11.22 -8.89
N ASP A 45 -11.42 11.54 -7.74
CA ASP A 45 -10.75 12.21 -6.63
C ASP A 45 -10.22 11.22 -5.57
N ILE A 46 -10.18 9.92 -5.89
CA ILE A 46 -9.73 8.88 -4.97
C ILE A 46 -8.21 8.99 -4.79
N LYS A 47 -7.77 9.03 -3.52
CA LYS A 47 -6.35 8.93 -3.17
C LYS A 47 -5.83 7.51 -3.41
N VAL A 48 -4.69 7.42 -4.09
CA VAL A 48 -3.97 6.18 -4.35
C VAL A 48 -2.65 6.21 -3.59
N ALA A 49 -2.57 5.42 -2.51
CA ALA A 49 -1.33 5.18 -1.78
C ALA A 49 -0.72 3.84 -2.19
N VAL A 50 0.46 3.88 -2.80
CA VAL A 50 1.28 2.70 -3.07
C VAL A 50 2.41 2.67 -2.05
N TYR A 51 2.45 1.65 -1.19
CA TYR A 51 3.51 1.51 -0.20
C TYR A 51 4.25 0.19 -0.39
N ASN A 52 5.56 0.19 -0.14
CA ASN A 52 6.38 -1.00 -0.26
C ASN A 52 7.55 -0.99 0.74
N GLY A 53 7.82 -2.15 1.32
CA GLY A 53 8.94 -2.35 2.23
C GLY A 53 10.24 -2.55 1.46
N GLN A 54 11.29 -1.82 1.86
CA GLN A 54 12.62 -1.85 1.22
C GLN A 54 13.23 -3.26 1.13
N LEU A 55 12.86 -4.16 2.05
CA LEU A 55 13.42 -5.51 2.16
C LEU A 55 12.51 -6.60 1.56
N ASP A 56 11.46 -6.22 0.81
CA ASP A 56 10.61 -7.18 0.11
C ASP A 56 11.30 -7.73 -1.14
N LEU A 57 11.48 -9.05 -1.19
CA LEU A 57 12.06 -9.77 -2.33
C LEU A 57 11.02 -10.09 -3.40
N ILE A 58 9.77 -10.36 -3.02
CA ILE A 58 8.73 -10.86 -3.93
C ILE A 58 8.19 -9.71 -4.78
N VAL A 59 7.96 -8.56 -4.16
CA VAL A 59 7.46 -7.35 -4.82
C VAL A 59 8.44 -6.21 -4.56
N GLY A 60 9.60 -6.28 -5.21
CA GLY A 60 10.72 -5.39 -4.93
C GLY A 60 10.45 -3.92 -5.25
N THR A 61 10.95 -3.04 -4.38
CA THR A 61 10.79 -1.58 -4.49
C THR A 61 11.22 -0.98 -5.83
N PRO A 62 12.34 -1.40 -6.46
CA PRO A 62 12.73 -0.88 -7.76
C PRO A 62 11.67 -1.09 -8.85
N GLY A 63 10.99 -2.25 -8.86
CA GLY A 63 9.94 -2.55 -9.83
C GLY A 63 8.72 -1.64 -9.66
N ILE A 64 8.31 -1.41 -8.42
CA ILE A 64 7.20 -0.51 -8.10
C ILE A 64 7.54 0.95 -8.46
N VAL A 65 8.76 1.41 -8.17
CA VAL A 65 9.19 2.76 -8.54
C VAL A 65 9.21 2.94 -10.05
N ILE A 66 9.79 2.00 -10.79
CA ILE A 66 9.83 2.04 -12.27
C ILE A 66 8.40 2.01 -12.85
N TRP A 67 7.51 1.19 -12.30
CA TRP A 67 6.11 1.15 -12.74
C TRP A 67 5.42 2.51 -12.55
N LEU A 68 5.57 3.13 -11.37
CA LEU A 68 5.00 4.44 -11.07
C LEU A 68 5.56 5.55 -11.97
N ASP A 69 6.88 5.55 -12.22
CA ASP A 69 7.54 6.53 -13.07
C ASP A 69 7.11 6.41 -14.55
N ASN A 70 6.58 5.24 -14.95
CA ASN A 70 6.06 4.99 -16.30
C ASN A 70 4.53 5.13 -16.43
N LEU A 71 3.80 5.44 -15.36
CA LEU A 71 2.35 5.68 -15.46
C LEU A 71 2.05 6.86 -16.38
N GLU A 72 1.08 6.71 -17.28
CA GLU A 72 0.60 7.78 -18.14
C GLU A 72 -0.69 8.36 -17.58
N TRP A 73 -0.57 9.40 -16.77
CA TRP A 73 -1.68 10.08 -16.11
C TRP A 73 -1.42 11.59 -16.08
N LYS A 74 -2.45 12.40 -15.79
CA LYS A 74 -2.40 13.87 -15.85
C LYS A 74 -1.26 14.50 -15.05
N GLY A 75 -0.85 13.88 -13.93
CA GLY A 75 0.23 14.36 -13.07
C GLY A 75 1.62 13.82 -13.41
N ARG A 76 1.81 13.04 -14.48
CA ARG A 76 3.11 12.42 -14.84
C ARG A 76 4.26 13.42 -14.94
N ALA A 77 4.02 14.59 -15.54
CA ALA A 77 5.06 15.61 -15.74
C ALA A 77 5.53 16.22 -14.41
N GLU A 78 4.62 16.38 -13.45
CA GLU A 78 4.93 16.83 -12.09
C GLU A 78 5.60 15.72 -11.30
N TRP A 79 5.10 14.48 -11.42
CA TRP A 79 5.72 13.29 -10.82
C TRP A 79 7.18 13.14 -11.21
N ALA A 80 7.53 13.30 -12.49
CA ALA A 80 8.92 13.21 -12.94
C ALA A 80 9.86 14.22 -12.25
N LYS A 81 9.34 15.36 -11.80
CA LYS A 81 10.11 16.45 -11.16
C LYS A 81 10.01 16.45 -9.64
N ALA A 82 9.03 15.75 -9.08
CA ALA A 82 8.77 15.73 -7.65
C ALA A 82 9.95 15.10 -6.88
N SER A 83 10.34 15.74 -5.79
CA SER A 83 11.34 15.22 -4.86
C SER A 83 10.76 14.06 -4.05
N ARG A 84 11.65 13.32 -3.38
CA ARG A 84 11.29 12.20 -2.51
C ARG A 84 11.84 12.42 -1.09
N PRO A 85 11.23 13.29 -0.27
CA PRO A 85 11.68 13.57 1.09
C PRO A 85 11.63 12.34 2.00
N ALA A 86 12.39 12.38 3.09
CA ALA A 86 12.36 11.36 4.12
C ALA A 86 11.13 11.52 5.03
N ILE A 87 10.56 10.39 5.44
CA ILE A 87 9.52 10.32 6.47
C ILE A 87 10.23 10.23 7.82
N ALA A 88 10.12 11.26 8.64
CA ALA A 88 10.74 11.31 9.96
C ALA A 88 9.68 11.20 11.05
N VAL A 89 9.74 10.12 11.84
CA VAL A 89 8.87 9.92 13.01
C VAL A 89 9.76 9.86 14.24
N ASN A 90 9.54 10.77 15.21
CA ASN A 90 10.33 10.87 16.44
C ASN A 90 11.86 10.92 16.20
N GLY A 91 12.29 11.63 15.15
CA GLY A 91 13.72 11.76 14.79
C GLY A 91 14.31 10.54 14.07
N ILE A 92 13.51 9.51 13.79
CA ILE A 92 13.94 8.32 13.04
C ILE A 92 13.45 8.43 11.61
N ASN A 93 14.34 8.18 10.65
CA ASN A 93 13.95 8.01 9.25
C ASN A 93 13.24 6.65 9.09
N GLU A 94 11.93 6.70 8.86
CA GLU A 94 11.06 5.55 8.65
C GLU A 94 10.92 5.16 7.17
N GLY A 95 11.39 6.00 6.26
CA GLY A 95 11.18 5.79 4.84
C GLY A 95 11.28 7.08 4.04
N TYR A 96 10.71 7.04 2.85
CA TYR A 96 10.64 8.17 1.95
C TYR A 96 9.29 8.21 1.27
N GLU A 97 8.80 9.41 0.99
CA GLU A 97 7.53 9.60 0.29
C GLU A 97 7.70 10.44 -0.97
N LYS A 98 6.89 10.19 -1.98
CA LYS A 98 6.77 11.02 -3.18
C LYS A 98 5.29 11.17 -3.49
N ILE A 99 4.80 12.40 -3.50
CA ILE A 99 3.37 12.70 -3.57
C ILE A 99 3.14 13.75 -4.66
N VAL A 100 2.19 13.48 -5.55
CA VAL A 100 1.69 14.45 -6.55
C VAL A 100 0.19 14.24 -6.69
N GLY A 101 -0.58 15.31 -6.44
CA GLY A 101 -2.04 15.24 -6.45
C GLY A 101 -2.56 14.10 -5.57
N ASN A 102 -3.30 13.17 -6.19
CA ASN A 102 -3.91 12.04 -5.51
C ASN A 102 -3.02 10.78 -5.45
N LEU A 103 -1.82 10.80 -6.05
CA LEU A 103 -0.90 9.66 -6.05
C LEU A 103 0.21 9.86 -5.01
N ALA A 104 0.41 8.86 -4.15
CA ALA A 104 1.52 8.79 -3.22
C ALA A 104 2.28 7.46 -3.35
N MET A 105 3.60 7.53 -3.32
CA MET A 105 4.49 6.38 -3.14
C MET A 105 5.18 6.48 -1.78
N PHE A 106 5.08 5.43 -0.99
CA PHE A 106 5.76 5.29 0.29
C PHE A 106 6.78 4.14 0.22
N TRP A 107 8.05 4.51 0.27
CA TRP A 107 9.17 3.58 0.44
C TRP A 107 9.41 3.43 1.93
N VAL A 108 9.21 2.24 2.50
CA VAL A 108 9.35 2.03 3.95
C VAL A 108 10.66 1.33 4.29
N ASN A 109 11.47 1.96 5.12
CA ASN A 109 12.74 1.41 5.58
C ASN A 109 12.51 0.33 6.65
N ARG A 110 13.45 -0.62 6.76
CA ARG A 110 13.43 -1.71 7.76
C ARG A 110 12.16 -2.58 7.72
N ALA A 111 11.48 -2.63 6.58
CA ALA A 111 10.28 -3.44 6.40
C ALA A 111 10.42 -4.36 5.17
N GLY A 112 9.97 -5.60 5.32
CA GLY A 112 9.74 -6.53 4.20
C GLY A 112 8.29 -6.46 3.70
N HIS A 113 7.79 -7.58 3.16
CA HIS A 113 6.45 -7.70 2.55
C HIS A 113 5.29 -7.17 3.42
N MET A 114 5.36 -7.41 4.74
CA MET A 114 4.31 -7.00 5.69
C MET A 114 4.68 -5.68 6.40
N VAL A 115 4.63 -4.55 5.67
CA VAL A 115 4.98 -3.22 6.22
C VAL A 115 4.31 -2.91 7.57
N PRO A 116 2.99 -3.09 7.77
CA PRO A 116 2.35 -2.76 9.05
C PRO A 116 2.91 -3.55 10.24
N ALA A 117 3.36 -4.78 10.00
CA ALA A 117 3.91 -5.63 11.05
C ALA A 117 5.37 -5.26 11.39
N HIS A 118 6.14 -4.80 10.41
CA HIS A 118 7.57 -4.51 10.57
C HIS A 118 7.87 -3.04 10.90
N ASN A 119 7.08 -2.11 10.37
CA ASN A 119 7.24 -0.69 10.58
C ASN A 119 5.86 -0.01 10.80
N PRO A 120 5.28 -0.16 12.00
CA PRO A 120 4.00 0.44 12.34
C PRO A 120 4.04 1.97 12.37
N ALA A 121 5.20 2.59 12.62
CA ALA A 121 5.38 4.04 12.63
C ALA A 121 5.20 4.63 11.21
N ALA A 122 5.84 4.02 10.20
CA ALA A 122 5.61 4.38 8.81
C ALA A 122 4.15 4.13 8.40
N MET A 123 3.55 3.02 8.85
CA MET A 123 2.15 2.73 8.53
C MET A 123 1.19 3.76 9.12
N ASP A 124 1.41 4.21 10.35
CA ASP A 124 0.63 5.28 10.97
C ASP A 124 0.69 6.57 10.13
N HIS A 125 1.89 6.97 9.69
CA HIS A 125 2.08 8.10 8.78
C HIS A 125 1.29 7.95 7.47
N ILE A 126 1.37 6.78 6.83
CA ILE A 126 0.63 6.46 5.61
C ILE A 126 -0.89 6.58 5.82
N LEU A 127 -1.41 6.05 6.94
CA LEU A 127 -2.84 6.13 7.26
C LEU A 127 -3.29 7.57 7.48
N ARG A 128 -2.51 8.39 8.19
CA ARG A 128 -2.82 9.81 8.40
C ARG A 128 -2.92 10.56 7.09
N TRP A 129 -1.98 10.32 6.16
CA TRP A 129 -2.04 10.92 4.83
C TRP A 129 -3.29 10.49 4.05
N LEU A 130 -3.61 9.19 4.08
CA LEU A 130 -4.74 8.64 3.32
C LEU A 130 -6.10 9.15 3.83
N THR A 131 -6.22 9.32 5.14
CA THR A 131 -7.50 9.60 5.82
C THR A 131 -7.78 11.08 6.11
N ASN A 132 -6.84 12.00 5.82
CA ASN A 132 -6.94 13.43 6.18
C ASN A 132 -7.16 13.62 7.70
N ASP A 133 -6.15 13.29 8.51
CA ASP A 133 -6.14 13.40 9.99
C ASP A 133 -7.01 12.38 10.75
N TYR A 134 -6.75 11.08 10.55
CA TYR A 134 -7.12 10.09 11.57
C TYR A 134 -6.34 10.38 12.87
N ASP A 135 -7.02 10.94 13.88
CA ASP A 135 -6.50 11.25 15.21
C ASP A 135 -6.43 10.03 16.15
N GLY A 136 -6.73 8.83 15.65
CA GLY A 136 -6.77 7.60 16.44
C GLY A 136 -8.11 7.35 17.13
N THR A 137 -9.08 8.26 17.03
CA THR A 137 -10.40 8.06 17.63
C THR A 137 -11.34 7.34 16.66
N VAL A 138 -11.80 6.16 17.07
CA VAL A 138 -12.93 5.49 16.41
C VAL A 138 -14.15 6.38 16.63
N ARG A 139 -14.54 7.18 15.64
CA ARG A 139 -15.85 7.84 15.63
C ARG A 139 -16.92 6.76 15.54
N ARG A 140 -17.44 6.33 16.71
CA ARG A 140 -18.63 5.48 16.78
C ARG A 140 -19.78 6.24 16.10
N ARG A 141 -20.33 5.65 15.05
CA ARG A 141 -21.66 6.02 14.54
C ARG A 141 -22.73 5.53 15.51
#